data_AF-A0A956NHT8-F1
#
_entry.id   AF-A0A956NHT8-F1
#
_cell.length_a   1.000
_cell.length_b   1.000
_cell.length_c   1.000
_cell.angle_alpha   90.00
_cell.angle_beta   90.00
_cell.angle_gamma   90.00
#
_symmetry.space_group_name_H-M   'P 1'
#
loop_
_entity.id
_entity.type
_entity.pdbx_description
1 polymer ?
#
loop_
_entity_poly.entity_id
_entity_poly.type
_entity_poly.pdbx_seq_one_letter_code
_entity_poly.pdbx_strand_id
1 'polypeptide(L)'
;DDVLEECEVGCTACGKCAMDGPSLIRMVNNLPVIDYSRPHKTQVPIQRCPTGAIVWLDPKAGPVKGPEAKKIIRKGVRVDAPT
;
A
#
# COMPACT_ATOMS: atom_id res chain seq x y z
N ASP A 1 -16.77 3.96 -5.47
CA ASP A 1 -15.66 3.00 -5.38
C ASP A 1 -15.19 2.54 -6.76
N ASP A 2 -15.25 3.41 -7.76
CA ASP A 2 -15.10 3.04 -9.17
C ASP A 2 -13.71 2.47 -9.49
N VAL A 3 -12.69 2.88 -8.72
CA VAL A 3 -11.33 2.33 -8.77
C VAL A 3 -11.28 0.83 -8.42
N LEU A 4 -12.13 0.37 -7.51
CA LEU A 4 -12.16 -1.04 -7.08
C LEU A 4 -12.86 -1.95 -8.08
N GLU A 5 -13.73 -1.40 -8.93
CA GLU A 5 -14.35 -2.13 -10.03
C GLU A 5 -13.33 -2.48 -11.11
N GLU A 6 -12.35 -1.59 -11.35
CA GLU A 6 -11.26 -1.84 -12.30
C GLU A 6 -10.05 -2.54 -11.66
N CYS A 7 -9.74 -2.22 -10.40
CA CYS A 7 -8.54 -2.69 -9.72
C CYS A 7 -8.76 -2.91 -8.23
N GLU A 8 -8.84 -4.17 -7.83
CA GLU A 8 -9.07 -4.58 -6.42
C GLU A 8 -7.96 -4.13 -5.45
N VAL A 9 -6.78 -3.76 -5.96
CA VAL A 9 -5.64 -3.21 -5.18
C VAL A 9 -5.49 -1.69 -5.28
N GLY A 10 -6.41 -1.00 -5.95
CA GLY A 10 -6.31 0.44 -6.16
C GLY A 10 -6.36 1.25 -4.86
N CYS A 11 -5.69 2.40 -4.85
CA CYS A 11 -5.85 3.37 -3.76
C CYS A 11 -7.18 4.10 -3.91
N THR A 12 -8.00 4.11 -2.85
CA THR A 12 -9.29 4.81 -2.83
C THR A 12 -9.23 6.20 -2.17
N ALA A 13 -8.02 6.76 -2.00
CA ALA A 13 -7.80 8.05 -1.35
C ALA A 13 -8.36 8.17 0.10
N CYS A 14 -8.57 7.05 0.79
CA CYS A 14 -9.20 7.03 2.13
C CYS A 14 -8.41 7.75 3.24
N GLY A 15 -7.15 8.13 3.01
CA GLY A 15 -6.34 8.92 3.94
C GLY A 15 -5.86 8.21 5.21
N LYS A 16 -6.29 6.97 5.49
CA LYS A 16 -5.90 6.21 6.69
C LYS A 16 -4.38 6.12 6.87
N CYS A 17 -3.65 5.84 5.78
CA CYS A 17 -2.18 5.78 5.81
C CYS A 17 -1.51 7.10 6.22
N ALA A 18 -2.08 8.26 5.85
CA ALA A 18 -1.57 9.56 6.25
C ALA A 18 -1.90 9.88 7.73
N MET A 19 -3.05 9.43 8.22
CA MET A 19 -3.39 9.55 9.65
C MET A 19 -2.46 8.71 10.53
N ASP A 20 -2.10 7.52 10.06
CA ASP A 20 -1.23 6.58 10.76
C ASP A 20 0.27 6.95 10.66
N GLY A 21 0.63 7.85 9.75
CA GLY A 21 2.00 8.29 9.49
C GLY A 21 2.09 9.76 9.08
N PRO A 22 1.64 10.72 9.91
CA PRO A 22 1.50 12.13 9.53
C PRO A 22 2.82 12.81 9.18
N SER A 23 3.94 12.30 9.69
CA SER A 23 5.28 12.78 9.37
C SER A 23 5.92 12.09 8.16
N LEU A 24 5.30 11.04 7.62
CA LEU A 24 5.85 10.19 6.56
C LEU A 24 5.02 10.22 5.28
N ILE A 25 3.70 10.37 5.41
CA ILE A 25 2.76 10.30 4.28
C ILE A 25 1.84 11.51 4.37
N ARG A 26 1.72 12.22 3.24
CA ARG A 26 0.78 13.32 3.06
C ARG A 26 -0.19 12.99 1.92
N MET A 27 -1.45 13.38 2.09
CA MET A 27 -2.42 13.33 0.98
C MET A 27 -2.31 14.61 0.17
N VAL A 28 -2.09 14.49 -1.14
CA VAL A 28 -1.99 15.62 -2.07
C VAL A 28 -2.85 15.30 -3.27
N ASN A 29 -3.87 16.12 -3.54
CA ASN A 29 -4.81 15.89 -4.66
C ASN A 29 -5.38 14.45 -4.65
N ASN A 30 -5.80 13.97 -3.48
CA ASN A 30 -6.30 12.61 -3.26
C ASN A 30 -5.29 11.48 -3.52
N LEU A 31 -4.00 11.80 -3.69
CA LEU A 31 -2.92 10.82 -3.85
C LEU A 31 -2.04 10.76 -2.60
N PRO A 32 -1.74 9.57 -2.04
CA PRO A 32 -0.78 9.44 -0.96
C PRO A 32 0.64 9.66 -1.49
N VAL A 33 1.31 10.69 -0.97
CA VAL A 33 2.71 11.01 -1.27
C VAL A 33 3.56 10.63 -0.06
N ILE A 34 4.54 9.76 -0.27
CA ILE A 34 5.46 9.26 0.75
C ILE A 34 6.73 10.12 0.74
N ASP A 35 7.15 10.61 1.91
CA ASP A 35 8.36 11.40 2.09
C ASP A 35 9.57 10.49 2.42
N TYR A 36 10.20 9.95 1.39
CA TYR A 36 11.40 9.09 1.49
C TYR A 36 12.64 9.75 2.11
N SER A 37 12.64 11.06 2.31
CA SER A 37 13.77 11.75 2.96
C SER A 37 13.86 11.46 4.47
N ARG A 38 12.78 10.95 5.06
CA ARG A 38 12.67 10.67 6.50
C ARG A 38 12.88 9.20 6.81
N PRO A 39 13.30 8.87 8.04
CA PRO A 39 13.48 7.48 8.44
C PRO A 39 12.12 6.77 8.57
N HIS A 40 11.87 5.79 7.71
CA HIS A 40 10.69 4.93 7.75
C HIS A 40 10.92 3.83 8.79
N LYS A 41 10.60 4.10 10.05
CA LYS A 41 10.82 3.16 11.17
C LYS A 41 9.55 2.43 11.63
N THR A 42 8.46 2.57 10.88
CA THR A 42 7.15 2.05 11.27
C THR A 42 6.40 1.47 10.08
N GLN A 43 5.71 0.35 10.32
CA GLN A 43 4.80 -0.29 9.38
C GLN A 43 3.33 0.08 9.64
N VAL A 44 3.04 0.92 10.64
CA VAL A 44 1.66 1.26 11.01
C VAL A 44 0.83 1.77 9.81
N PRO A 45 1.36 2.63 8.91
CA PRO A 45 0.59 3.12 7.76
C PRO A 45 0.10 2.05 6.77
N ILE A 46 0.76 0.89 6.73
CA ILE A 46 0.35 -0.20 5.84
C ILE A 46 -0.72 -1.10 6.48
N GLN A 47 -0.86 -1.07 7.81
CA GLN A 47 -1.72 -2.03 8.53
C GLN A 47 -3.20 -1.83 8.23
N ARG A 48 -3.61 -0.57 8.06
CA ARG A 48 -5.03 -0.16 7.94
C ARG A 48 -5.50 0.11 6.51
N CYS A 49 -4.68 -0.25 5.51
CA CYS A 49 -5.05 -0.07 4.12
C CYS A 49 -6.00 -1.21 3.69
N PRO A 50 -7.29 -0.94 3.42
CA PRO A 50 -8.27 -1.99 3.12
C PRO A 50 -8.03 -2.67 1.78
N THR A 51 -7.40 -1.97 0.83
CA THR A 51 -7.13 -2.48 -0.53
C THR A 51 -5.74 -3.11 -0.64
N GLY A 52 -4.85 -2.84 0.33
CA GLY A 52 -3.44 -3.21 0.25
C GLY A 52 -2.67 -2.49 -0.86
N ALA A 53 -3.10 -1.28 -1.24
CA ALA A 53 -2.45 -0.42 -2.23
C ALA A 53 -1.05 0.04 -1.80
N ILE A 54 -0.85 0.24 -0.49
CA ILE A 54 0.45 0.54 0.10
C ILE A 54 1.04 -0.73 0.73
N VAL A 55 2.33 -0.95 0.49
CA VAL A 55 3.07 -2.13 0.97
C VAL A 55 4.36 -1.72 1.66
N TRP A 56 4.82 -2.56 2.57
CA TRP A 56 6.15 -2.46 3.16
C TRP A 56 7.13 -3.32 2.37
N LEU A 57 8.28 -2.76 2.01
CA LEU A 57 9.33 -3.52 1.33
C LEU A 57 10.28 -4.11 2.36
N ASP A 58 10.09 -5.39 2.66
CA ASP A 58 11.02 -6.15 3.49
C ASP A 58 12.13 -6.76 2.62
N PRO A 59 13.41 -6.66 3.02
CA PRO A 59 14.52 -7.19 2.23
C PRO A 59 14.52 -8.72 2.09
N LYS A 60 13.83 -9.45 2.97
CA LYS A 60 13.72 -10.92 2.92
C LYS A 60 12.36 -11.39 2.41
N ALA A 61 11.28 -10.82 2.95
CA ALA A 61 9.91 -11.21 2.62
C ALA A 61 9.35 -10.51 1.37
N GLY A 62 10.05 -9.49 0.85
CA GLY A 62 9.57 -8.68 -0.27
C GLY A 62 8.39 -7.77 0.13
N PRO A 63 7.41 -7.54 -0.74
CA PRO A 63 6.27 -6.66 -0.45
C PRO A 63 5.30 -7.29 0.56
N VAL A 64 5.27 -6.72 1.77
CA VAL A 64 4.37 -7.09 2.87
C VAL A 64 3.15 -6.17 2.90
N LYS A 65 1.96 -6.76 3.00
CA LYS A 65 0.68 -6.04 3.14
C LYS A 65 0.20 -6.07 4.59
N GLY A 66 -0.59 -5.06 4.97
CA GLY A 66 -1.27 -5.05 6.27
C GLY A 66 -2.38 -6.10 6.37
N PRO A 67 -2.84 -6.42 7.60
CA PRO A 67 -3.89 -7.40 7.84
C PRO A 67 -5.27 -6.95 7.34
N GLU A 68 -5.56 -5.64 7.27
CA GLU A 68 -6.82 -5.13 6.70
C GLU A 68 -6.86 -5.23 5.17
N ALA A 69 -5.75 -5.55 4.50
CA ALA A 69 -5.71 -5.63 3.05
C ALA A 69 -6.57 -6.79 2.53
N LYS A 70 -7.33 -6.54 1.46
CA LYS A 70 -8.06 -7.57 0.72
C LYS A 70 -7.13 -8.71 0.31
N LYS A 71 -7.53 -9.95 0.62
CA LYS A 71 -6.79 -11.16 0.25
C LYS A 71 -7.03 -11.47 -1.22
N ILE A 72 -6.04 -11.15 -2.06
CA ILE A 72 -6.10 -11.37 -3.50
C ILE A 72 -5.26 -12.59 -3.83
N ILE A 73 -5.94 -13.67 -4.21
CA ILE A 73 -5.32 -14.94 -4.55
C ILE A 73 -5.03 -14.93 -6.04
N ARG A 74 -3.76 -15.10 -6.39
CA ARG A 74 -3.33 -15.24 -7.78
C ARG A 74 -3.90 -16.55 -8.35
N LYS A 75 -4.65 -16.49 -9.45
CA LYS A 75 -5.25 -17.66 -10.10
C LYS A 75 -4.33 -18.37 -11.12
N GLY A 76 -3.13 -17.87 -11.38
CA GLY A 76 -2.23 -18.41 -12.41
C GLY A 76 -0.75 -18.34 -12.03
N VAL A 77 0.13 -18.89 -12.87
CA VAL A 77 1.57 -18.97 -12.64
C VAL A 77 2.20 -17.57 -12.62
N ARG A 78 3.16 -17.34 -11.70
CA ARG A 78 4.01 -16.14 -11.67
C ARG A 78 5.06 -16.23 -12.76
N VAL A 79 4.91 -15.40 -13.78
CA VAL A 79 5.97 -15.11 -14.74
C VAL A 79 6.83 -14.03 -14.09
N ASP A 80 8.12 -14.28 -13.97
CA ASP A 80 9.05 -13.30 -13.44
C ASP A 80 9.21 -12.14 -14.41
N ALA A 81 9.40 -10.93 -13.87
CA ALA A 81 9.62 -9.75 -14.69
C ALA A 81 10.96 -9.90 -15.44
N PRO A 82 11.04 -9.54 -16.73
CA PRO A 82 12.30 -9.55 -17.45
C PRO A 82 13.27 -8.59 -16.75
N THR A 83 14.46 -9.10 -16.41
CA THR A 83 15.60 -8.34 -15.88
C THR A 83 16.20 -7.41 -16.91
#